data_AF-A0A1Y2CP98-F1
#
_entry.id   AF-A0A1Y2CP98-F1
#
_cell.length_a   1.000
_cell.length_b   1.000
_cell.length_c   1.000
_cell.angle_alpha   90.00
_cell.angle_beta   90.00
_cell.angle_gamma   90.00
#
_symmetry.space_group_name_H-M   'P 1'
#
loop_
_entity.id
_entity.type
_entity.pdbx_description
1 polymer ?
#
loop_
_entity_poly.entity_id
_entity_poly.type
_entity_poly.pdbx_seq_one_letter_code
_entity_poly.pdbx_strand_id
1 'polypeptide(L)'
;MNNEELIMRNHGLGPKGAKAISESLNKTQIKILDLSGNWIGIKGGEPMGFMIAQNTNLKILNLSRNNLSNREIKAISEGLKENDVLVSLDLSYNKINDIGALYLGKSLIENESIKSNQGITDLSINNNGAADIGGAAIVQYIDSNRDIKLSEDINKKLEQLKEEKAEFTFYL
;
A
#
# COMPACT_ATOMS: atom_id res chain seq x y z
N MET A 1 -17.17 22.41 4.29
CA MET A 1 -16.39 21.20 4.64
C MET A 1 -16.66 20.20 3.53
N ASN A 2 -15.62 19.66 2.89
CA ASN A 2 -15.82 18.64 1.86
C ASN A 2 -16.19 17.34 2.60
N ASN A 3 -17.45 16.91 2.52
CA ASN A 3 -17.95 15.75 3.29
C ASN A 3 -17.38 14.40 2.81
N GLU A 4 -16.51 14.42 1.81
CA GLU A 4 -15.86 13.24 1.21
C GLU A 4 -14.41 13.07 1.67
N GLU A 5 -13.88 13.96 2.52
CA GLU A 5 -12.49 13.94 2.96
C GLU A 5 -12.38 13.96 4.48
N LEU A 6 -11.56 13.06 5.04
CA LEU A 6 -11.23 13.04 6.45
C LEU A 6 -9.72 13.02 6.64
N ILE A 7 -9.18 14.11 7.19
CA ILE A 7 -7.75 14.32 7.40
C ILE A 7 -7.48 14.38 8.91
N MET A 8 -6.78 13.38 9.44
CA MET A 8 -6.49 13.25 10.88
C MET A 8 -5.01 13.04 11.16
N ARG A 9 -4.12 13.76 10.48
CA ARG A 9 -2.65 13.60 10.60
C ARG A 9 -2.13 13.88 12.01
N ASN A 10 -1.20 13.06 12.53
CA ASN A 10 -0.47 13.32 13.77
C ASN A 10 -1.33 13.53 15.04
N HIS A 11 -2.46 12.83 15.17
CA HIS A 11 -3.36 12.91 16.33
C HIS A 11 -3.09 11.80 17.38
N GLY A 12 -2.11 10.92 17.16
CA GLY A 12 -1.77 9.86 18.12
C GLY A 12 -2.91 8.87 18.38
N LEU A 13 -3.74 8.61 17.36
CA LEU A 13 -4.93 7.75 17.46
C LEU A 13 -4.63 6.35 18.01
N GLY A 14 -3.45 5.83 17.67
CA GLY A 14 -3.03 4.50 18.06
C GLY A 14 -3.91 3.39 17.46
N PRO A 15 -3.68 2.13 17.88
CA PRO A 15 -4.45 0.99 17.38
C PRO A 15 -5.96 1.10 17.67
N LYS A 16 -6.34 1.72 18.79
CA LYS A 16 -7.75 1.86 19.18
C LYS A 16 -8.49 2.87 18.31
N GLY A 17 -7.88 4.03 18.04
CA GLY A 17 -8.46 5.03 17.14
C GLY A 17 -8.52 4.51 15.70
N ALA A 18 -7.48 3.79 15.25
CA ALA A 18 -7.50 3.09 13.96
C ALA A 18 -8.71 2.15 13.85
N LYS A 19 -8.93 1.30 14.86
CA LYS A 19 -10.09 0.40 14.91
C LYS A 19 -11.42 1.16 14.85
N ALA A 20 -11.59 2.21 15.64
CA ALA A 20 -12.82 3.00 15.65
C ALA A 20 -13.11 3.66 14.30
N ILE A 21 -12.07 4.16 13.62
CA ILE A 21 -12.19 4.72 12.26
C ILE A 21 -12.56 3.61 11.28
N SER A 22 -11.89 2.47 11.31
CA SER A 22 -12.19 1.31 10.46
C SER A 22 -13.66 0.86 10.57
N GLU A 23 -14.20 0.80 11.78
CA GLU A 23 -15.58 0.36 12.04
C GLU A 23 -16.64 1.37 11.59
N SER A 24 -16.28 2.66 11.52
CA SER A 24 -17.20 3.73 11.15
C SER A 24 -17.13 4.11 9.68
N LEU A 25 -15.98 3.92 9.01
CA LEU A 25 -15.73 4.44 7.66
C LEU A 25 -16.71 3.91 6.61
N ASN A 26 -17.12 2.64 6.71
CA ASN A 26 -18.08 2.03 5.78
C ASN A 26 -19.49 2.65 5.86
N LYS A 27 -19.77 3.45 6.88
CA LYS A 27 -21.03 4.19 7.05
C LYS A 27 -20.94 5.63 6.55
N THR A 28 -19.83 5.99 5.91
CA THR A 28 -19.54 7.35 5.44
C THR A 28 -19.44 7.41 3.92
N GLN A 29 -19.46 8.63 3.38
CA GLN A 29 -19.18 8.91 1.97
C GLN A 29 -17.73 9.36 1.74
N ILE A 30 -16.83 9.02 2.67
CA ILE A 30 -15.42 9.42 2.60
C ILE A 30 -14.75 8.70 1.44
N LYS A 31 -14.15 9.47 0.54
CA LYS A 31 -13.32 9.03 -0.58
C LYS A 31 -11.83 9.23 -0.31
N ILE A 32 -11.47 10.17 0.55
CA ILE A 32 -10.07 10.45 0.90
C ILE A 32 -9.91 10.38 2.42
N LEU A 33 -9.05 9.46 2.87
CA LEU A 33 -8.74 9.28 4.27
C LEU A 33 -7.23 9.43 4.50
N ASP A 34 -6.84 10.39 5.33
CA ASP A 34 -5.45 10.57 5.73
C ASP A 34 -5.28 10.33 7.23
N LEU A 35 -4.63 9.22 7.55
CA LEU A 35 -4.28 8.82 8.91
C LEU A 35 -2.77 8.83 9.13
N SER A 36 -2.01 9.61 8.36
CA SER A 36 -0.55 9.65 8.49
C SER A 36 -0.09 10.09 9.88
N GLY A 37 0.99 9.48 10.39
CA GLY A 37 1.61 9.91 11.65
C GLY A 37 0.81 9.61 12.92
N ASN A 38 -0.10 8.63 12.92
CA ASN A 38 -1.02 8.36 14.02
C ASN A 38 -0.63 7.22 14.96
N TRP A 39 0.56 6.65 14.80
CA TRP A 39 1.06 5.55 15.63
C TRP A 39 0.10 4.35 15.68
N ILE A 40 -0.59 4.07 14.57
CA ILE A 40 -1.53 2.95 14.43
C ILE A 40 -0.89 1.63 14.92
N GLY A 41 0.39 1.41 14.62
CA GLY A 41 1.23 0.40 15.26
C GLY A 41 0.78 -1.04 15.06
N ILE A 42 1.36 -1.94 15.86
CA ILE A 42 1.31 -3.41 15.67
C ILE A 42 -0.05 -4.11 15.95
N LYS A 43 -1.11 -3.32 16.12
CA LYS A 43 -2.47 -3.83 16.36
C LYS A 43 -3.52 -3.13 15.52
N GLY A 44 -3.12 -2.16 14.69
CA GLY A 44 -4.03 -1.43 13.83
C GLY A 44 -4.08 -1.92 12.40
N GLY A 45 -3.18 -2.82 11.98
CA GLY A 45 -3.18 -3.38 10.62
C GLY A 45 -4.41 -4.23 10.30
N GLU A 46 -4.83 -5.10 11.21
CA GLU A 46 -5.99 -5.98 11.01
C GLU A 46 -7.31 -5.21 10.83
N PRO A 47 -7.66 -4.24 11.70
CA PRO A 47 -8.82 -3.38 11.45
C PRO A 47 -8.73 -2.59 10.14
N MET A 48 -7.53 -2.16 9.74
CA MET A 48 -7.34 -1.43 8.49
C MET A 48 -7.55 -2.34 7.27
N GLY A 49 -6.97 -3.54 7.28
CA GLY A 49 -7.19 -4.54 6.23
C GLY A 49 -8.65 -4.92 6.08
N PHE A 50 -9.36 -5.16 7.19
CA PHE A 50 -10.79 -5.44 7.15
C PHE A 50 -11.61 -4.28 6.58
N MET A 51 -11.30 -3.05 6.99
CA MET A 51 -11.97 -1.87 6.43
C MET A 51 -11.73 -1.77 4.92
N ILE A 52 -10.48 -1.93 4.46
CA ILE A 52 -10.13 -1.89 3.04
C ILE A 52 -10.93 -2.95 2.27
N ALA A 53 -11.00 -4.18 2.75
CA ALA A 53 -11.74 -5.26 2.07
C ALA A 53 -13.23 -4.95 1.87
N GLN A 54 -13.84 -4.20 2.81
CA GLN A 54 -15.28 -3.97 2.85
C GLN A 54 -15.69 -2.60 2.30
N ASN A 55 -14.75 -1.67 2.17
CA ASN A 55 -15.07 -0.31 1.80
C ASN A 55 -15.21 -0.16 0.28
N THR A 56 -16.38 0.30 -0.16
CA THR A 56 -16.74 0.46 -1.57
C THR A 56 -16.70 1.91 -2.06
N ASN A 57 -16.24 2.86 -1.24
CA ASN A 57 -16.22 4.30 -1.56
C ASN A 57 -14.82 4.92 -1.52
N LEU A 58 -13.93 4.41 -0.68
CA LEU A 58 -12.63 4.99 -0.40
C LEU A 58 -11.71 4.85 -1.62
N LYS A 59 -11.22 5.98 -2.12
CA LYS A 59 -10.35 6.07 -3.29
C LYS A 59 -8.89 6.31 -2.93
N ILE A 60 -8.64 7.07 -1.88
CA ILE A 60 -7.29 7.46 -1.46
C ILE A 60 -7.13 7.21 0.03
N LEU A 61 -6.10 6.45 0.40
CA LEU A 61 -5.76 6.13 1.78
C LEU A 61 -4.29 6.44 2.07
N ASN A 62 -4.04 7.33 3.04
CA ASN A 62 -2.70 7.57 3.55
C ASN A 62 -2.51 6.94 4.94
N LEU A 63 -1.62 5.94 5.00
CA LEU A 63 -1.19 5.24 6.21
C LEU A 63 0.32 5.43 6.47
N SER A 64 0.95 6.44 5.89
CA SER A 64 2.37 6.71 6.09
C SER A 64 2.70 7.06 7.55
N ARG A 65 3.95 6.82 7.97
CA ARG A 65 4.45 7.20 9.31
C ARG A 65 3.65 6.59 10.47
N ASN A 66 3.16 5.35 10.32
CA ASN A 66 2.28 4.71 11.31
C ASN A 66 2.91 3.55 12.08
N ASN A 67 4.20 3.29 11.90
CA ASN A 67 4.93 2.23 12.59
C ASN A 67 4.30 0.83 12.36
N LEU A 68 3.76 0.60 11.17
CA LEU A 68 3.22 -0.70 10.73
C LEU A 68 4.38 -1.65 10.41
N SER A 69 4.34 -2.88 10.92
CA SER A 69 5.33 -3.91 10.59
C SER A 69 4.83 -4.80 9.46
N ASN A 70 5.67 -5.71 8.97
CA ASN A 70 5.30 -6.68 7.93
C ASN A 70 4.04 -7.47 8.26
N ARG A 71 3.77 -7.75 9.54
CA ARG A 71 2.55 -8.44 9.96
C ARG A 71 1.30 -7.61 9.66
N GLU A 72 1.34 -6.33 9.97
CA GLU A 72 0.22 -5.41 9.73
C GLU A 72 0.05 -5.16 8.23
N ILE A 73 1.16 -5.10 7.48
CA ILE A 73 1.12 -5.04 6.03
C ILE A 73 0.46 -6.28 5.46
N LYS A 74 0.76 -7.50 5.95
CA LYS A 74 0.08 -8.72 5.51
C LYS A 74 -1.44 -8.60 5.60
N ALA A 75 -1.95 -8.09 6.72
CA ALA A 75 -3.39 -7.90 6.91
C ALA A 75 -3.97 -6.85 5.95
N ILE A 76 -3.25 -5.75 5.71
CA ILE A 76 -3.62 -4.74 4.71
C ILE A 76 -3.63 -5.36 3.30
N SER A 77 -2.61 -6.14 2.94
CA SER A 77 -2.51 -6.87 1.68
C SER A 77 -3.66 -7.84 1.46
N GLU A 78 -4.06 -8.60 2.49
CA GLU A 78 -5.24 -9.48 2.43
C GLU A 78 -6.52 -8.68 2.14
N GLY A 79 -6.68 -7.50 2.73
CA GLY A 79 -7.81 -6.63 2.42
C GLY A 79 -7.78 -6.05 1.02
N LEU A 80 -6.59 -5.70 0.53
CA LEU A 80 -6.38 -5.20 -0.83
C LEU A 80 -6.75 -6.24 -1.89
N LYS A 81 -6.53 -7.53 -1.64
CA LYS A 81 -6.87 -8.59 -2.58
C LYS A 81 -8.34 -8.57 -2.99
N GLU A 82 -9.22 -8.22 -2.06
CA GLU A 82 -10.67 -8.22 -2.25
C GLU A 82 -11.23 -6.84 -2.64
N ASN A 83 -10.39 -5.79 -2.63
CA ASN A 83 -10.83 -4.42 -2.89
C ASN A 83 -10.62 -4.02 -4.36
N ASP A 84 -11.66 -3.45 -4.97
CA ASP A 84 -11.67 -3.02 -6.37
C ASP A 84 -11.88 -1.50 -6.54
N VAL A 85 -11.97 -0.77 -5.42
CA VAL A 85 -12.35 0.64 -5.39
C VAL A 85 -11.16 1.54 -5.11
N LEU A 86 -10.26 1.14 -4.22
CA LEU A 86 -9.14 1.93 -3.73
C LEU A 86 -8.12 2.11 -4.86
N VAL A 87 -7.77 3.37 -5.14
CA VAL A 87 -6.90 3.74 -6.27
C VAL A 87 -5.50 4.06 -5.77
N SER A 88 -5.40 4.74 -4.63
CA SER A 88 -4.12 5.18 -4.07
C SER A 88 -3.95 4.76 -2.62
N LEU A 89 -2.79 4.16 -2.32
CA LEU A 89 -2.37 3.76 -0.99
C LEU A 89 -0.93 4.22 -0.71
N ASP A 90 -0.77 5.05 0.32
CA ASP A 90 0.55 5.47 0.81
C ASP A 90 0.89 4.74 2.12
N LEU A 91 1.92 3.91 2.07
CA LEU A 91 2.50 3.16 3.18
C LEU A 91 3.95 3.59 3.48
N SER A 92 4.36 4.77 3.01
CA SER A 92 5.71 5.29 3.21
C SER A 92 6.07 5.46 4.69
N TYR A 93 7.36 5.42 5.02
CA TYR A 93 7.84 5.63 6.39
C TYR A 93 7.19 4.69 7.43
N ASN A 94 7.05 3.41 7.10
CA ASN A 94 6.63 2.36 8.03
C ASN A 94 7.83 1.41 8.30
N LYS A 95 7.57 0.21 8.81
CA LYS A 95 8.58 -0.83 9.05
C LYS A 95 8.40 -2.01 8.11
N ILE A 96 8.22 -1.70 6.82
CA ILE A 96 8.05 -2.69 5.76
C ILE A 96 9.44 -3.11 5.30
N ASN A 97 9.76 -4.41 5.30
CA ASN A 97 10.94 -4.93 4.63
C ASN A 97 10.53 -5.80 3.42
N ASP A 98 11.47 -6.52 2.83
CA ASP A 98 11.21 -7.38 1.67
C ASP A 98 10.05 -8.36 1.87
N ILE A 99 9.85 -8.88 3.08
CA ILE A 99 8.73 -9.78 3.40
C ILE A 99 7.39 -9.03 3.32
N GLY A 100 7.32 -7.82 3.87
CA GLY A 100 6.12 -7.01 3.80
C GLY A 100 5.79 -6.57 2.37
N ALA A 101 6.82 -6.21 1.59
CA ALA A 101 6.68 -5.89 0.18
C ALA A 101 6.25 -7.11 -0.66
N LEU A 102 6.73 -8.31 -0.35
CA LEU A 102 6.28 -9.56 -0.96
C LEU A 102 4.79 -9.80 -0.73
N TYR A 103 4.29 -9.56 0.50
CA TYR A 103 2.85 -9.69 0.78
C TYR A 103 2.02 -8.74 -0.08
N LEU A 104 2.46 -7.48 -0.23
CA LEU A 104 1.82 -6.51 -1.12
C LEU A 104 1.83 -6.99 -2.56
N GLY A 105 3.01 -7.31 -3.13
CA GLY A 105 3.13 -7.77 -4.51
C GLY A 105 2.26 -9.00 -4.80
N LYS A 106 2.27 -10.00 -3.90
CA LYS A 106 1.43 -11.18 -4.04
C LYS A 106 -0.07 -10.85 -4.01
N SER A 107 -0.52 -10.02 -3.06
CA SER A 107 -1.94 -9.64 -2.99
C SER A 107 -2.43 -8.90 -4.23
N LEU A 108 -1.58 -8.07 -4.82
CA LEU A 108 -1.93 -7.29 -5.99
C LEU A 108 -1.97 -8.16 -7.27
N ILE A 109 -1.11 -9.18 -7.38
CA ILE A 109 -1.18 -10.19 -8.45
C ILE A 109 -2.46 -11.04 -8.34
N GLU A 110 -2.87 -11.35 -7.11
CA GLU A 110 -4.08 -12.15 -6.83
C GLU A 110 -5.38 -11.35 -6.88
N ASN A 111 -5.32 -10.02 -6.94
CA ASN A 111 -6.51 -9.17 -7.05
C ASN A 111 -7.04 -9.21 -8.50
N GLU A 112 -8.24 -9.76 -8.70
CA GLU A 112 -8.86 -9.91 -10.02
C GLU A 112 -9.30 -8.58 -10.63
N SER A 113 -9.64 -7.59 -9.81
CA SER A 113 -10.09 -6.28 -10.28
C SER A 113 -8.95 -5.45 -10.87
N ILE A 114 -7.72 -5.63 -10.36
CA ILE A 114 -6.55 -5.04 -11.00
C ILE A 114 -6.35 -5.60 -12.42
N LYS A 115 -6.61 -6.89 -12.64
CA LYS A 115 -6.51 -7.49 -13.98
C LYS A 115 -7.53 -6.92 -14.96
N SER A 116 -8.60 -6.28 -14.48
CA SER A 116 -9.59 -5.58 -15.29
C SER A 116 -9.39 -4.05 -15.33
N ASN A 117 -8.19 -3.56 -14.96
CA ASN A 117 -7.84 -2.13 -14.86
C ASN A 117 -8.69 -1.34 -13.84
N GLN A 118 -9.09 -1.98 -12.75
CA GLN A 118 -9.79 -1.37 -11.62
C GLN A 118 -8.98 -1.56 -10.33
N GLY A 119 -9.23 -0.77 -9.29
CA GLY A 119 -8.47 -0.84 -8.03
C GLY A 119 -7.17 -0.04 -8.05
N ILE A 120 -6.15 -0.53 -7.32
CA ILE A 120 -4.96 0.25 -7.01
C ILE A 120 -4.13 0.50 -8.27
N THR A 121 -3.81 1.78 -8.50
CA THR A 121 -2.84 2.24 -9.49
C THR A 121 -1.66 2.94 -8.84
N ASP A 122 -1.81 3.46 -7.63
CA ASP A 122 -0.78 4.26 -6.97
C ASP A 122 -0.44 3.66 -5.60
N LEU A 123 0.66 2.91 -5.51
CA LEU A 123 1.17 2.35 -4.27
C LEU A 123 2.54 2.95 -3.93
N SER A 124 2.65 3.59 -2.77
CA SER A 124 3.93 4.08 -2.25
C SER A 124 4.37 3.29 -1.02
N ILE A 125 5.59 2.76 -1.06
CA ILE A 125 6.28 2.15 0.08
C ILE A 125 7.62 2.83 0.37
N ASN A 126 7.77 4.11 0.00
CA ASN A 126 9.03 4.84 0.12
C ASN A 126 9.52 4.93 1.57
N ASN A 127 10.83 5.05 1.77
CA ASN A 127 11.44 5.18 3.09
C ASN A 127 11.03 4.07 4.07
N ASN A 128 10.97 2.85 3.55
CA ASN A 128 10.84 1.61 4.32
C ASN A 128 12.16 0.82 4.28
N GLY A 129 12.21 -0.33 4.93
CA GLY A 129 13.35 -1.26 4.88
C GLY A 129 13.25 -2.30 3.76
N ALA A 130 12.39 -2.09 2.76
CA ALA A 130 12.29 -2.97 1.59
C ALA A 130 13.47 -2.67 0.67
N ALA A 131 14.28 -3.69 0.39
CA ALA A 131 15.42 -3.66 -0.49
C ALA A 131 15.03 -4.27 -1.85
N ASP A 132 15.96 -4.95 -2.53
CA ASP A 132 15.83 -5.30 -3.94
C ASP A 132 14.77 -6.40 -4.21
N ILE A 133 14.49 -7.29 -3.24
CA ILE A 133 13.49 -8.38 -3.40
C ILE A 133 12.06 -7.82 -3.31
N GLY A 134 11.81 -6.95 -2.34
CA GLY A 134 10.52 -6.27 -2.22
C GLY A 134 10.20 -5.39 -3.43
N GLY A 135 11.22 -4.68 -3.93
CA GLY A 135 11.13 -3.92 -5.18
C GLY A 135 10.82 -4.82 -6.37
N ALA A 136 11.52 -5.95 -6.54
CA ALA A 136 11.29 -6.89 -7.63
C ALA A 136 9.86 -7.47 -7.66
N ALA A 137 9.26 -7.75 -6.50
CA ALA A 137 7.88 -8.26 -6.42
C ALA A 137 6.84 -7.21 -6.87
N ILE A 138 7.07 -5.93 -6.54
CA ILE A 138 6.23 -4.82 -7.00
C ILE A 138 6.47 -4.54 -8.49
N VAL A 139 7.70 -4.64 -8.95
CA VAL A 139 8.07 -4.50 -10.36
C VAL A 139 7.43 -5.59 -11.21
N GLN A 140 7.47 -6.85 -10.78
CA GLN A 140 6.82 -7.95 -11.49
C GLN A 140 5.31 -7.74 -11.60
N TYR A 141 4.70 -7.14 -10.59
CA TYR A 141 3.32 -6.69 -10.63
C TYR A 141 3.10 -5.55 -11.66
N ILE A 142 3.97 -4.54 -11.70
CA ILE A 142 3.88 -3.42 -12.65
C ILE A 142 4.10 -3.87 -14.11
N ASP A 143 5.08 -4.75 -14.34
CA ASP A 143 5.37 -5.32 -15.67
C ASP A 143 4.19 -6.13 -16.22
N SER A 144 3.40 -6.74 -15.33
CA SER A 144 2.19 -7.48 -15.69
C SER A 144 0.99 -6.57 -15.96
N ASN A 145 1.05 -5.29 -15.56
CA ASN A 145 -0.06 -4.32 -15.60
C ASN A 145 0.40 -2.98 -16.22
N ARG A 146 0.88 -3.03 -17.48
CA ARG A 146 1.64 -2.01 -18.24
C ARG A 146 1.18 -0.54 -18.27
N ASP A 147 0.12 -0.13 -17.58
CA ASP A 147 -0.40 1.25 -17.59
C ASP A 147 -0.21 2.03 -16.27
N ILE A 148 0.40 1.41 -15.24
CA ILE A 148 0.66 2.08 -13.96
C ILE A 148 1.92 2.95 -14.03
N LYS A 149 1.76 4.28 -13.93
CA LYS A 149 2.87 5.24 -13.90
C LYS A 149 3.65 5.11 -12.58
N LEU A 150 4.86 4.55 -12.68
CA LEU A 150 5.85 4.51 -11.63
C LEU A 150 6.21 5.94 -11.13
N SER A 151 6.38 6.10 -9.81
CA SER A 151 7.04 7.29 -9.26
C SER A 151 8.51 7.35 -9.71
N GLU A 152 9.05 8.55 -9.91
CA GLU A 152 10.41 8.76 -10.46
C GLU A 152 11.50 7.99 -9.70
N ASP A 153 11.37 7.86 -8.38
CA ASP A 153 12.32 7.15 -7.53
C ASP A 153 12.38 5.63 -7.84
N ILE A 154 11.23 5.01 -8.15
CA ILE A 154 11.16 3.58 -8.46
C ILE A 154 11.63 3.31 -9.89
N ASN A 155 11.30 4.20 -10.84
CA ASN A 155 11.84 4.14 -12.22
C ASN A 155 13.38 4.15 -12.22
N LYS A 156 13.99 5.01 -11.41
CA LYS A 156 15.44 5.11 -11.31
C LYS A 156 16.09 3.85 -10.74
N LYS A 157 15.49 3.28 -9.69
CA LYS A 157 15.93 2.02 -9.07
C LYS A 157 15.79 0.82 -10.03
N LEU A 158 14.75 0.84 -10.86
CA LEU A 158 14.49 -0.16 -11.90
C LEU A 158 15.55 -0.17 -13.01
N GLU A 159 15.92 0.99 -13.54
CA GLU A 159 16.98 1.07 -14.55
C GLU A 159 18.32 0.59 -13.99
N GLN A 160 18.63 0.95 -12.74
CA GLN A 160 19.84 0.45 -12.06
C GLN A 160 19.85 -1.08 -11.93
N LEU A 161 18.73 -1.71 -11.58
CA LEU A 161 18.63 -3.18 -11.49
C LEU A 161 18.71 -3.88 -12.87
N LYS A 162 18.29 -3.21 -13.95
CA LYS A 162 18.45 -3.72 -15.33
C LYS A 162 19.91 -3.67 -15.77
N GLU A 163 20.61 -2.58 -15.47
CA GLU A 163 22.05 -2.43 -15.76
C GLU A 163 22.89 -3.46 -15.00
N GLU A 164 22.61 -3.67 -13.70
CA GLU A 164 23.30 -4.68 -12.89
C GLU A 164 23.08 -6.11 -13.44
N LYS A 165 21.87 -6.45 -13.91
CA LYS A 165 21.61 -7.75 -14.57
C LYS A 165 22.29 -7.88 -15.93
N ALA A 166 22.40 -6.79 -16.70
CA ALA A 166 23.06 -6.80 -18.00
C ALA A 166 24.56 -7.07 -17.87
N GLU A 167 25.23 -6.50 -16.85
CA GLU A 167 26.66 -6.74 -16.60
C GLU A 167 26.98 -8.20 -16.26
N PHE A 168 26.10 -8.89 -15.53
CA PHE A 168 26.28 -10.31 -15.21
C PHE A 168 26.09 -11.25 -16.42
N THR A 169 25.42 -10.78 -17.49
CA THR A 169 25.14 -11.61 -18.67
C THR A 169 26.29 -11.59 -19.69
N PHE A 170 27.24 -10.65 -19.59
CA PHE A 170 28.41 -10.56 -20.47
C PHE A 170 29.60 -11.42 -20.03
N TYR A 171 29.52 -12.09 -18.87
CA TYR A 171 30.60 -12.93 -18.32
C TYR A 171 30.29 -14.45 -18.35
N LEU A 172 29.25 -14.88 -19.07
CA LEU A 172 28.92 -16.28 -19.39
C LEU A 172 28.88 -16.50 -20.90
#